data_AF-A0A9X3SYQ3-F1
#
_entry.id   AF-A0A9X3SYQ3-F1
#
_cell.length_a   1.000
_cell.length_b   1.000
_cell.length_c   1.000
_cell.angle_alpha   90.00
_cell.angle_beta   90.00
_cell.angle_gamma   90.00
#
_symmetry.space_group_name_H-M   'P 1'
#
loop_
_entity.id
_entity.type
_entity.pdbx_description
1 polymer ?
#
loop_
_entity_poly.entity_id
_entity_poly.type
_entity_poly.pdbx_seq_one_letter_code
_entity_poly.pdbx_strand_id
1 'polypeptide(L)'
;MTYPPPPGYGQQPQQPGYPPQQGGYAPQQQPYGQPSQPGFSAPQQPGYGAPQQPGFPPPQQPGNPYGPPPMPPTSGGGGGGLVAKILGGVGVLVIGIIIVIVRAFAGDSGGSDSDSTDTTLSDEEMDAAEAAEVGDCMSDATATAGADLVVPCDDPAAYWTITQVSDDSGAEVDYSGALTDPSIAGTVCGAEYMGWTPGALWKSYQYVYTEEISGTGGPVDYLYCVEAIDKEDADGGRPVTPDTGSCTDDSLRTFDCSNTLALYLVDEVETYDPPVDEASFDSTTALGGCPNSDYYATPVTGGDGLVYLAYCSSDNV
;
A
#
# COMPACT_ATOMS: atom_id res chain seq x y z
N MET A 1 32.70 56.36 -4.86
CA MET A 1 31.96 55.69 -3.79
C MET A 1 32.46 54.25 -3.76
N THR A 2 33.26 53.91 -2.75
CA THR A 2 33.99 52.64 -2.64
C THR A 2 33.17 51.68 -1.80
N TYR A 3 32.84 50.51 -2.35
CA TYR A 3 32.13 49.44 -1.63
C TYR A 3 33.08 48.71 -0.68
N PRO A 4 32.62 48.31 0.53
CA PRO A 4 33.40 47.49 1.45
C PRO A 4 33.49 46.02 0.99
N PRO A 5 34.59 45.31 1.31
CA PRO A 5 34.77 43.91 0.95
C PRO A 5 33.93 42.96 1.84
N PRO A 6 33.60 41.75 1.33
CA PRO A 6 32.81 40.75 2.06
C PRO A 6 33.58 40.11 3.24
N PRO A 7 32.88 39.65 4.30
CA PRO A 7 33.51 39.02 5.46
C PRO A 7 34.04 37.62 5.15
N GLY A 8 35.24 37.33 5.68
CA GLY A 8 35.97 36.08 5.50
C GLY A 8 35.38 34.89 6.24
N TYR A 9 35.54 33.72 5.63
CA TYR A 9 35.13 32.42 6.13
C TYR A 9 35.89 32.04 7.40
N GLY A 10 35.13 31.71 8.45
CA GLY A 10 35.61 31.22 9.73
C GLY A 10 36.08 29.77 9.66
N GLN A 11 37.12 29.51 10.44
CA GLN A 11 37.87 28.26 10.57
C GLN A 11 37.04 27.11 11.15
N GLN A 12 37.24 25.92 10.58
CA GLN A 12 36.71 24.64 11.06
C GLN A 12 37.61 24.10 12.20
N PRO A 13 37.07 23.74 13.38
CA PRO A 13 37.87 23.15 14.45
C PRO A 13 38.24 21.69 14.13
N GLN A 14 39.54 21.39 14.21
CA GLN A 14 40.10 20.04 14.09
C GLN A 14 39.72 19.19 15.31
N GLN A 15 39.20 17.99 15.08
CA GLN A 15 38.97 17.01 16.14
C GLN A 15 40.25 16.19 16.45
N PRO A 16 40.52 15.87 17.73
CA PRO A 16 41.72 15.15 18.16
C PRO A 16 41.73 13.66 17.75
N GLY A 17 42.88 13.22 17.23
CA GLY A 17 43.12 11.84 16.79
C GLY A 17 43.26 10.84 17.95
N TYR A 18 42.72 9.64 17.72
CA TYR A 18 42.91 8.47 18.57
C TYR A 18 44.17 7.66 18.17
N PRO A 19 44.89 7.06 19.14
CA PRO A 19 46.13 6.33 18.90
C PRO A 19 45.92 4.92 18.31
N PRO A 20 46.85 4.41 17.49
CA PRO A 20 46.79 3.07 16.93
C PRO A 20 47.20 1.99 17.95
N GLN A 21 46.35 0.98 18.16
CA GLN A 21 46.76 -0.24 18.85
C GLN A 21 47.42 -1.22 17.88
N GLN A 22 48.66 -1.56 18.21
CA GLN A 22 49.43 -2.66 17.67
C GLN A 22 49.18 -3.93 18.49
N GLY A 23 49.04 -5.08 17.81
CA GLY A 23 49.09 -6.43 18.40
C GLY A 23 48.35 -7.42 17.50
N GLY A 24 48.96 -8.34 16.75
CA GLY A 24 50.29 -8.91 16.86
C GLY A 24 50.26 -10.29 17.53
N TYR A 25 49.47 -11.24 17.00
CA TYR A 25 49.60 -12.66 17.37
C TYR A 25 49.52 -13.58 16.14
N ALA A 26 50.45 -14.53 16.14
CA ALA A 26 50.82 -15.42 15.04
C ALA A 26 49.83 -16.58 14.80
N PRO A 27 49.86 -17.20 13.61
CA PRO A 27 48.98 -18.32 13.26
C PRO A 27 49.49 -19.63 13.88
N GLN A 28 48.64 -20.30 14.66
CA GLN A 28 48.91 -21.67 15.11
C GLN A 28 48.09 -22.65 14.27
N GLN A 29 48.80 -23.38 13.39
CA GLN A 29 48.27 -24.53 12.66
C GLN A 29 48.14 -25.74 13.60
N GLN A 30 46.98 -26.39 13.60
CA GLN A 30 46.72 -27.72 14.17
C GLN A 30 45.57 -28.38 13.37
N PRO A 31 45.49 -29.72 13.34
CA PRO A 31 45.39 -30.48 12.09
C PRO A 31 44.02 -31.13 11.84
N TYR A 32 43.85 -31.50 10.56
CA TYR A 32 42.83 -32.38 9.98
C TYR A 32 42.24 -33.43 10.95
N GLY A 33 40.95 -33.28 11.24
CA GLY A 33 40.09 -34.28 11.87
C GLY A 33 38.79 -34.41 11.08
N GLN A 34 38.66 -35.52 10.36
CA GLN A 34 37.52 -35.94 9.55
C GLN A 34 36.33 -36.33 10.46
N PRO A 35 35.14 -35.73 10.33
CA PRO A 35 33.93 -36.27 10.97
C PRO A 35 33.28 -37.33 10.09
N SER A 36 33.24 -38.55 10.61
CA SER A 36 32.47 -39.69 10.10
C SER A 36 30.98 -39.35 10.05
N GLN A 37 30.32 -39.64 8.93
CA GLN A 37 28.87 -39.50 8.73
C GLN A 37 28.05 -40.35 9.71
N PRO A 38 27.06 -39.78 10.40
CA PRO A 38 25.95 -40.54 10.96
C PRO A 38 24.92 -40.84 9.87
N GLY A 39 24.73 -42.12 9.57
CA GLY A 39 23.68 -42.59 8.67
C GLY A 39 22.29 -42.29 9.23
N PHE A 40 21.49 -41.59 8.44
CA PHE A 40 20.07 -41.40 8.70
C PHE A 40 19.26 -42.29 7.76
N SER A 41 18.64 -43.30 8.37
CA SER A 41 17.61 -44.15 7.80
C SER A 41 16.41 -43.33 7.33
N ALA A 42 16.03 -43.50 6.07
CA ALA A 42 14.82 -42.94 5.48
C ALA A 42 13.56 -43.50 6.18
N PRO A 43 12.60 -42.66 6.61
CA PRO A 43 11.27 -43.12 6.99
C PRO A 43 10.46 -43.51 5.74
N GLN A 44 9.92 -44.73 5.74
CA GLN A 44 8.88 -45.15 4.80
C GLN A 44 7.63 -44.29 4.98
N GLN A 45 7.17 -43.62 3.92
CA GLN A 45 5.83 -43.03 3.89
C GLN A 45 4.78 -44.09 3.49
N PRO A 46 3.69 -44.23 4.28
CA PRO A 46 2.52 -45.02 3.89
C PRO A 46 1.76 -44.34 2.75
N GLY A 47 1.53 -45.09 1.66
CA GLY A 47 0.74 -44.65 0.53
C GLY A 47 -0.73 -44.44 0.90
N TYR A 48 -1.22 -43.22 0.72
CA TYR A 48 -2.63 -42.88 0.77
C TYR A 48 -3.24 -42.96 -0.63
N GLY A 49 -4.23 -43.83 -0.77
CA GLY A 49 -5.00 -44.01 -2.00
C GLY A 49 -5.92 -42.81 -2.28
N ALA A 50 -6.01 -42.45 -3.55
CA ALA A 50 -6.92 -41.43 -4.04
C ALA A 50 -8.38 -41.95 -4.03
N PRO A 51 -9.34 -41.20 -3.46
CA PRO A 51 -10.76 -41.51 -3.64
C PRO A 51 -11.23 -41.10 -5.04
N GLN A 52 -11.88 -42.05 -5.74
CA GLN A 52 -12.55 -41.80 -7.02
C GLN A 52 -13.74 -40.83 -6.83
N GLN A 53 -13.79 -39.77 -7.62
CA GLN A 53 -14.98 -38.92 -7.74
C GLN A 53 -15.97 -39.49 -8.78
N PRO A 54 -17.27 -39.60 -8.44
CA PRO A 54 -18.33 -39.94 -9.39
C PRO A 54 -18.61 -38.79 -10.38
N GLY A 55 -18.61 -39.13 -11.67
CA GLY A 55 -18.87 -38.19 -12.77
C GLY A 55 -20.32 -37.70 -12.80
N PHE A 56 -20.48 -36.38 -12.94
CA PHE A 56 -21.75 -35.71 -13.19
C PHE A 56 -22.02 -35.61 -14.71
N PRO A 57 -23.27 -35.87 -15.18
CA PRO A 57 -23.64 -35.72 -16.58
C PRO A 57 -23.83 -34.25 -16.99
N PRO A 58 -23.58 -33.89 -18.26
CA PRO A 58 -23.71 -32.52 -18.74
C PRO A 58 -25.18 -32.09 -18.90
N PRO A 59 -25.55 -30.86 -18.49
CA PRO A 59 -26.87 -30.32 -18.78
C PRO A 59 -26.96 -29.84 -20.24
N GLN A 60 -27.94 -30.39 -20.96
CA GLN A 60 -28.43 -29.85 -22.22
C GLN A 60 -29.34 -28.66 -21.90
N GLN A 61 -29.13 -27.51 -22.55
CA GLN A 61 -30.20 -26.52 -22.68
C GLN A 61 -30.37 -25.98 -24.11
N PRO A 62 -31.63 -25.72 -24.53
CA PRO A 62 -32.01 -25.42 -25.90
C PRO A 62 -31.97 -23.92 -26.16
N GLY A 63 -31.62 -23.55 -27.39
CA GLY A 63 -31.58 -22.15 -27.84
C GLY A 63 -32.96 -21.49 -27.85
N ASN A 64 -32.97 -20.17 -27.67
CA ASN A 64 -33.99 -19.31 -28.27
C ASN A 64 -33.49 -17.86 -28.46
N PRO A 65 -34.03 -17.15 -29.47
CA PRO A 65 -33.47 -15.91 -30.02
C PRO A 65 -34.30 -14.68 -29.63
N TYR A 66 -33.70 -13.71 -28.93
CA TYR A 66 -34.26 -12.36 -28.81
C TYR A 66 -33.13 -11.34 -28.81
N GLY A 67 -33.25 -10.36 -29.72
CA GLY A 67 -32.25 -9.34 -30.00
C GLY A 67 -32.16 -8.23 -28.96
N PRO A 68 -31.12 -7.38 -29.05
CA PRO A 68 -30.83 -6.33 -28.08
C PRO A 68 -31.82 -5.15 -28.18
N PRO A 69 -32.17 -4.52 -27.03
CA PRO A 69 -33.00 -3.33 -26.99
C PRO A 69 -32.28 -2.07 -27.53
N PRO A 70 -33.03 -1.03 -27.95
CA PRO A 70 -32.50 0.18 -28.57
C PRO A 70 -31.75 1.08 -27.59
N MET A 71 -30.58 1.56 -28.03
CA MET A 71 -29.75 2.53 -27.32
C MET A 71 -30.43 3.91 -27.23
N PRO A 72 -30.32 4.63 -26.10
CA PRO A 72 -30.76 6.02 -25.98
C PRO A 72 -29.84 6.98 -26.77
N PRO A 73 -30.36 8.16 -27.18
CA PRO A 73 -29.65 9.07 -28.08
C PRO A 73 -28.46 9.78 -27.41
N THR A 74 -27.40 9.90 -28.20
CA THR A 74 -26.17 10.65 -27.92
C THR A 74 -26.47 12.14 -27.78
N SER A 75 -26.31 12.67 -26.56
CA SER A 75 -26.28 14.10 -26.28
C SER A 75 -24.85 14.61 -26.47
N GLY A 76 -24.61 15.34 -27.55
CA GLY A 76 -23.35 16.03 -27.84
C GLY A 76 -23.36 17.50 -27.43
N GLY A 77 -22.15 18.02 -27.19
CA GLY A 77 -21.80 19.43 -26.97
C GLY A 77 -20.91 19.55 -25.74
N GLY A 78 -19.58 19.67 -25.84
CA GLY A 78 -18.80 20.73 -26.50
C GLY A 78 -18.20 21.56 -25.36
N GLY A 79 -16.92 21.94 -25.27
CA GLY A 79 -15.74 21.91 -26.11
C GLY A 79 -14.63 22.67 -25.36
N GLY A 80 -13.37 22.53 -25.79
CA GLY A 80 -12.21 23.31 -25.31
C GLY A 80 -11.53 22.70 -24.08
N GLY A 81 -10.32 22.14 -24.11
CA GLY A 81 -9.17 22.45 -24.94
C GLY A 81 -8.20 23.32 -24.15
N LEU A 82 -7.34 22.70 -23.33
CA LEU A 82 -6.02 23.23 -22.98
C LEU A 82 -5.15 22.13 -22.35
N VAL A 83 -4.38 21.50 -23.23
CA VAL A 83 -3.17 20.74 -22.92
C VAL A 83 -2.16 21.67 -22.24
N ALA A 84 -1.68 21.32 -21.05
CA ALA A 84 -0.50 21.93 -20.44
C ALA A 84 0.27 20.90 -19.58
N LYS A 85 1.20 20.21 -20.25
CA LYS A 85 2.49 19.71 -19.78
C LYS A 85 2.72 19.69 -18.25
N ILE A 86 2.82 18.49 -17.66
CA ILE A 86 3.61 18.27 -16.44
C ILE A 86 4.90 17.59 -16.87
N LEU A 87 5.98 18.38 -16.80
CA LEU A 87 7.36 17.93 -16.82
C LEU A 87 7.67 17.32 -15.45
N GLY A 88 8.52 16.29 -15.47
CA GLY A 88 8.84 15.43 -14.33
C GLY A 88 9.09 16.14 -13.00
N GLY A 89 8.66 15.46 -11.95
CA GLY A 89 8.86 15.84 -10.57
C GLY A 89 8.38 14.73 -9.66
N VAL A 90 9.32 13.86 -9.28
CA VAL A 90 9.38 13.12 -8.00
C VAL A 90 8.01 12.82 -7.38
N GLY A 91 7.42 11.69 -7.77
CA GLY A 91 6.20 11.16 -7.16
C GLY A 91 6.52 10.50 -5.83
N VAL A 92 6.45 11.26 -4.74
CA VAL A 92 6.22 10.70 -3.41
C VAL A 92 4.74 10.31 -3.37
N LEU A 93 4.45 9.07 -3.78
CA LEU A 93 3.12 8.49 -3.68
C LEU A 93 3.06 7.65 -2.39
N VAL A 94 2.77 8.31 -1.28
CA VAL A 94 2.38 7.64 -0.05
C VAL A 94 0.91 7.25 -0.22
N ILE A 95 0.64 6.06 -0.75
CA ILE A 95 -0.65 5.38 -0.50
C ILE A 95 -0.51 4.65 0.84
N GLY A 96 -0.23 5.41 1.90
CA GLY A 96 -0.79 5.08 3.20
C GLY A 96 -2.18 5.67 3.15
N ILE A 97 -3.21 4.84 2.98
CA ILE A 97 -4.59 5.33 3.06
C ILE A 97 -4.83 5.71 4.51
N ILE A 98 -4.46 6.94 4.89
CA ILE A 98 -4.83 7.55 6.15
C ILE A 98 -6.29 7.95 5.97
N ILE A 99 -7.21 7.05 6.33
CA ILE A 99 -8.61 7.40 6.49
C ILE A 99 -8.72 8.24 7.76
N VAL A 100 -8.57 9.56 7.60
CA VAL A 100 -9.02 10.51 8.60
C VAL A 100 -10.50 10.75 8.35
N ILE A 101 -11.36 10.35 9.30
CA ILE A 101 -12.76 10.76 9.29
C ILE A 101 -12.81 12.23 9.69
N VAL A 102 -12.54 13.12 8.73
CA VAL A 102 -12.71 14.56 8.90
C VAL A 102 -14.12 14.92 8.42
N ARG A 103 -15.01 15.30 9.35
CA ARG A 103 -16.20 16.09 9.00
C ARG A 103 -15.77 17.48 8.52
N ALA A 104 -15.46 17.60 7.24
CA ALA A 104 -15.26 18.88 6.55
C ALA A 104 -16.44 19.15 5.60
N PHE A 105 -17.40 19.95 6.09
CA PHE A 105 -18.37 20.77 5.36
C PHE A 105 -18.62 20.46 3.87
N ALA A 106 -19.74 19.76 3.60
CA ALA A 106 -20.56 20.04 2.43
C ALA A 106 -21.78 20.85 2.88
N GLY A 107 -21.70 22.18 2.74
CA GLY A 107 -22.77 23.09 3.15
C GLY A 107 -24.02 22.94 2.28
N ASP A 108 -25.16 22.69 2.92
CA ASP A 108 -26.44 23.22 2.46
C ASP A 108 -27.11 24.05 3.57
N SER A 109 -27.30 25.31 3.22
CA SER A 109 -28.12 26.38 3.80
C SER A 109 -28.73 26.26 5.20
N GLY A 110 -28.14 27.02 6.14
CA GLY A 110 -28.90 27.97 6.96
C GLY A 110 -29.27 27.55 8.37
N GLY A 111 -28.33 27.66 9.30
CA GLY A 111 -28.61 27.67 10.74
C GLY A 111 -27.37 28.13 11.49
N SER A 112 -27.46 29.25 12.20
CA SER A 112 -26.36 29.79 13.00
C SER A 112 -26.23 28.99 14.29
N ASP A 113 -25.39 27.97 14.31
CA ASP A 113 -24.86 27.38 15.54
C ASP A 113 -23.39 26.99 15.31
N SER A 114 -22.60 27.12 16.35
CA SER A 114 -21.13 27.04 16.38
C SER A 114 -20.55 25.84 15.63
N ASP A 115 -19.87 26.11 14.50
CA ASP A 115 -19.00 25.19 13.77
C ASP A 115 -17.80 24.79 14.64
N SER A 116 -18.02 23.84 15.53
CA SER A 116 -16.97 22.90 15.93
C SER A 116 -16.84 21.91 14.78
N THR A 117 -15.62 21.77 14.23
CA THR A 117 -15.24 20.60 13.43
C THR A 117 -15.32 19.38 14.34
N ASP A 118 -16.53 18.86 14.49
CA ASP A 118 -16.78 17.66 15.27
C ASP A 118 -16.25 16.47 14.47
N THR A 119 -15.03 16.05 14.80
CA THR A 119 -14.37 14.88 14.20
C THR A 119 -14.84 13.58 14.83
N THR A 120 -15.85 13.61 15.70
CA THR A 120 -16.41 12.43 16.33
C THR A 120 -17.44 11.77 15.41
N LEU A 121 -17.47 10.44 15.46
CA LEU A 121 -18.47 9.62 14.77
C LEU A 121 -19.85 9.77 15.41
N SER A 122 -20.92 9.65 14.62
CA SER A 122 -22.27 9.52 15.20
C SER A 122 -22.43 8.18 15.92
N ASP A 123 -23.40 8.08 16.82
CA ASP A 123 -23.72 6.82 17.51
C ASP A 123 -24.01 5.69 16.50
N GLU A 124 -24.66 6.00 15.37
CA GLU A 124 -24.91 5.02 14.31
C GLU A 124 -23.66 4.59 13.55
N GLU A 125 -22.74 5.54 13.27
CA GLU A 125 -21.44 5.22 12.65
C GLU A 125 -20.59 4.37 13.60
N MET A 126 -20.74 4.58 14.91
CA MET A 126 -20.10 3.78 15.95
C MET A 126 -20.63 2.37 16.06
N ASP A 127 -21.96 2.22 16.08
CA ASP A 127 -22.59 0.91 16.07
C ASP A 127 -22.16 0.12 14.81
N ALA A 128 -21.98 0.79 13.67
CA ALA A 128 -21.48 0.17 12.45
C ALA A 128 -20.00 -0.25 12.55
N ALA A 129 -19.15 0.56 13.20
CA ALA A 129 -17.75 0.22 13.47
C ALA A 129 -17.62 -0.99 14.41
N GLU A 130 -18.40 -1.01 15.49
CA GLU A 130 -18.42 -2.14 16.44
C GLU A 130 -18.99 -3.42 15.80
N ALA A 131 -19.96 -3.28 14.88
CA ALA A 131 -20.58 -4.41 14.20
C ALA A 131 -19.76 -4.98 13.04
N ALA A 132 -18.68 -4.32 12.61
CA ALA A 132 -17.85 -4.78 11.50
C ALA A 132 -17.04 -6.03 11.89
N GLU A 133 -17.17 -7.11 11.11
CA GLU A 133 -16.56 -8.40 11.39
C GLU A 133 -15.60 -8.85 10.26
N VAL A 134 -14.77 -9.86 10.56
CA VAL A 134 -13.91 -10.49 9.53
C VAL A 134 -14.77 -11.10 8.42
N GLY A 135 -14.45 -10.73 7.18
CA GLY A 135 -15.19 -11.13 5.97
C GLY A 135 -16.18 -10.08 5.48
N ASP A 136 -16.46 -9.04 6.27
CA ASP A 136 -17.22 -7.88 5.79
C ASP A 136 -16.40 -7.08 4.79
N CYS A 137 -17.11 -6.40 3.88
CA CYS A 137 -16.47 -5.58 2.86
C CYS A 137 -16.60 -4.09 3.19
N MET A 138 -15.59 -3.33 2.83
CA MET A 138 -15.55 -1.87 2.99
C MET A 138 -15.35 -1.21 1.64
N SER A 139 -15.81 0.04 1.50
CA SER A 139 -15.58 0.81 0.28
C SER A 139 -14.16 1.37 0.23
N ASP A 140 -13.69 1.73 -0.98
CA ASP A 140 -12.40 2.43 -1.16
C ASP A 140 -12.45 3.90 -0.74
N ALA A 141 -13.66 4.44 -0.57
CA ALA A 141 -13.81 5.81 -0.12
C ALA A 141 -13.10 5.91 1.23
N THR A 142 -12.06 6.75 1.31
CA THR A 142 -11.61 7.32 2.58
C THR A 142 -12.86 7.68 3.33
N ALA A 143 -13.19 6.97 4.43
CA ALA A 143 -14.47 7.06 5.11
C ALA A 143 -14.78 8.54 5.34
N THR A 144 -15.55 9.07 4.40
CA THR A 144 -15.94 10.46 4.35
C THR A 144 -17.25 10.47 5.09
N ALA A 145 -17.43 11.46 5.97
CA ALA A 145 -18.59 11.51 6.84
C ALA A 145 -19.88 11.15 6.10
N GLY A 146 -20.56 10.08 6.55
CA GLY A 146 -21.79 9.56 5.94
C GLY A 146 -21.64 8.44 4.89
N ALA A 147 -20.45 7.90 4.64
CA ALA A 147 -20.28 6.65 3.91
C ALA A 147 -20.41 5.45 4.87
N ASP A 148 -21.15 4.42 4.47
CA ASP A 148 -21.24 3.18 5.24
C ASP A 148 -19.84 2.54 5.34
N LEU A 149 -19.36 2.35 6.58
CA LEU A 149 -18.06 1.70 6.84
C LEU A 149 -18.02 0.30 6.23
N VAL A 150 -19.12 -0.43 6.39
CA VAL A 150 -19.33 -1.77 5.85
C VAL A 150 -20.39 -1.70 4.75
N VAL A 151 -20.05 -2.25 3.59
CA VAL A 151 -20.92 -2.35 2.42
C VAL A 151 -21.11 -3.82 2.02
N PRO A 152 -22.19 -4.19 1.32
CA PRO A 152 -22.32 -5.52 0.74
C PRO A 152 -21.12 -5.83 -0.18
N CYS A 153 -20.53 -7.02 -0.06
CA CYS A 153 -19.36 -7.39 -0.87
C CYS A 153 -19.61 -7.46 -2.39
N ASP A 154 -20.86 -7.59 -2.81
CA ASP A 154 -21.26 -7.51 -4.22
C ASP A 154 -21.56 -6.09 -4.69
N ASP A 155 -21.50 -5.10 -3.78
CA ASP A 155 -21.69 -3.70 -4.11
C ASP A 155 -20.57 -3.22 -5.07
N PRO A 156 -20.89 -2.41 -6.09
CA PRO A 156 -19.88 -1.79 -6.95
C PRO A 156 -18.80 -1.02 -6.19
N ALA A 157 -19.13 -0.41 -5.04
CA ALA A 157 -18.22 0.36 -4.20
C ALA A 157 -17.37 -0.50 -3.27
N ALA A 158 -17.69 -1.79 -3.08
CA ALA A 158 -16.87 -2.69 -2.26
C ALA A 158 -15.48 -2.85 -2.87
N TYR A 159 -14.45 -2.60 -2.05
CA TYR A 159 -13.06 -2.60 -2.48
C TYR A 159 -12.15 -3.35 -1.52
N TRP A 160 -12.43 -3.31 -0.23
CA TRP A 160 -11.64 -3.98 0.82
C TRP A 160 -12.45 -5.10 1.46
N THR A 161 -11.80 -6.16 1.90
CA THR A 161 -12.36 -7.18 2.80
C THR A 161 -11.61 -7.12 4.13
N ILE A 162 -12.35 -7.09 5.24
CA ILE A 162 -11.78 -7.14 6.59
C ILE A 162 -11.22 -8.54 6.83
N THR A 163 -9.92 -8.63 7.10
CA THR A 163 -9.22 -9.89 7.38
C THR A 163 -8.97 -10.09 8.88
N GLN A 164 -8.94 -9.01 9.65
CA GLN A 164 -8.81 -9.01 11.10
C GLN A 164 -9.36 -7.71 11.69
N VAL A 165 -9.87 -7.79 12.92
CA VAL A 165 -10.33 -6.65 13.71
C VAL A 165 -9.63 -6.69 15.07
N SER A 166 -9.21 -5.52 15.56
CA SER A 166 -8.62 -5.35 16.88
C SER A 166 -9.24 -4.14 17.59
N ASP A 167 -9.93 -4.40 18.69
CA ASP A 167 -10.54 -3.42 19.60
C ASP A 167 -9.61 -3.01 20.77
N ASP A 168 -8.46 -3.68 20.89
CA ASP A 168 -7.41 -3.42 21.88
C ASP A 168 -6.04 -3.41 21.19
N SER A 169 -5.94 -2.63 20.10
CA SER A 169 -4.72 -2.54 19.30
C SER A 169 -3.57 -1.85 20.05
N GLY A 170 -3.90 -1.06 21.08
CA GLY A 170 -2.96 -0.15 21.74
C GLY A 170 -2.47 0.99 20.84
N ALA A 171 -3.08 1.18 19.67
CA ALA A 171 -2.76 2.26 18.76
C ALA A 171 -3.32 3.59 19.28
N GLU A 172 -2.61 4.67 19.01
CA GLU A 172 -3.02 6.03 19.34
C GLU A 172 -2.88 6.90 18.10
N VAL A 173 -3.76 7.89 17.96
CA VAL A 173 -3.65 8.93 16.95
C VAL A 173 -3.17 10.23 17.57
N ASP A 174 -2.50 11.08 16.78
CA ASP A 174 -2.10 12.42 17.17
C ASP A 174 -3.24 13.43 17.00
N TYR A 175 -2.96 14.71 17.22
CA TYR A 175 -3.95 15.79 17.09
C TYR A 175 -4.51 15.96 15.66
N SER A 176 -3.88 15.34 14.65
CA SER A 176 -4.33 15.35 13.26
C SER A 176 -5.10 14.09 12.87
N GLY A 177 -5.25 13.13 13.80
CA GLY A 177 -5.89 11.85 13.55
C GLY A 177 -4.99 10.83 12.87
N ALA A 178 -3.69 11.10 12.73
CA ALA A 178 -2.72 10.15 12.20
C ALA A 178 -2.17 9.26 13.32
N LEU A 179 -1.92 7.97 13.05
CA LEU A 179 -1.26 7.10 14.02
C LEU A 179 0.07 7.69 14.50
N THR A 180 0.27 7.75 15.82
CA THR A 180 1.53 8.20 16.44
C THR A 180 2.67 7.21 16.19
N ASP A 181 2.33 5.93 16.04
CA ASP A 181 3.23 4.83 15.69
C ASP A 181 2.57 3.91 14.66
N PRO A 182 2.83 4.11 13.35
CA PRO A 182 2.31 3.24 12.30
C PRO A 182 2.73 1.76 12.44
N SER A 183 3.84 1.47 13.14
CA SER A 183 4.35 0.09 13.26
C SER A 183 3.41 -0.83 14.06
N ILE A 184 2.46 -0.25 14.81
CA ILE A 184 1.42 -1.02 15.50
C ILE A 184 0.57 -1.83 14.54
N ALA A 185 0.31 -1.33 13.33
CA ALA A 185 -0.42 -2.08 12.32
C ALA A 185 0.36 -3.33 11.88
N GLY A 186 1.68 -3.25 11.75
CA GLY A 186 2.52 -4.42 11.48
C GLY A 186 2.52 -5.43 12.63
N THR A 187 2.35 -4.97 13.88
CA THR A 187 2.25 -5.83 15.06
C THR A 187 0.89 -6.55 15.14
N VAL A 188 -0.20 -5.84 14.80
CA VAL A 188 -1.56 -6.38 14.82
C VAL A 188 -1.81 -7.26 13.58
N CYS A 189 -1.66 -6.68 12.39
CA CYS A 189 -2.04 -7.28 11.11
C CYS A 189 -0.97 -8.20 10.52
N GLY A 190 0.30 -8.00 10.87
CA GLY A 190 1.46 -8.64 10.24
C GLY A 190 2.26 -7.67 9.37
N ALA A 191 3.55 -7.95 9.18
CA ALA A 191 4.48 -7.08 8.47
C ALA A 191 4.08 -6.85 7.00
N GLU A 192 3.36 -7.78 6.38
CA GLU A 192 2.87 -7.68 5.02
C GLU A 192 1.77 -6.62 4.82
N TYR A 193 1.18 -6.08 5.90
CA TYR A 193 0.20 -4.99 5.84
C TYR A 193 0.84 -3.60 5.91
N MET A 194 2.14 -3.54 6.17
CA MET A 194 2.89 -2.28 6.22
C MET A 194 3.50 -1.92 4.86
N GLY A 195 3.59 -2.88 3.96
CA GLY A 195 4.30 -2.75 2.70
C GLY A 195 3.59 -3.42 1.54
N TRP A 196 4.36 -3.60 0.47
CA TRP A 196 3.83 -4.04 -0.80
C TRP A 196 4.49 -5.35 -1.19
N THR A 197 3.69 -6.33 -1.62
CA THR A 197 4.20 -7.62 -2.09
C THR A 197 3.92 -7.74 -3.59
N PRO A 198 4.94 -7.82 -4.46
CA PRO A 198 4.76 -7.94 -5.90
C PRO A 198 3.80 -9.08 -6.28
N GLY A 199 2.85 -8.79 -7.15
CA GLY A 199 1.87 -9.76 -7.66
C GLY A 199 0.78 -10.14 -6.65
N ALA A 200 0.81 -9.61 -5.43
CA ALA A 200 -0.22 -9.84 -4.42
C ALA A 200 -1.26 -8.70 -4.41
N LEU A 201 -2.46 -9.04 -3.95
CA LEU A 201 -3.47 -8.05 -3.61
C LEU A 201 -2.92 -7.07 -2.58
N TRP A 202 -3.36 -5.82 -2.69
CA TRP A 202 -3.01 -4.80 -1.73
C TRP A 202 -3.52 -5.18 -0.34
N LYS A 203 -2.67 -4.96 0.66
CA LYS A 203 -3.00 -5.11 2.07
C LYS A 203 -2.77 -3.78 2.74
N SER A 204 -3.70 -3.39 3.59
CA SER A 204 -3.65 -2.13 4.32
C SER A 204 -4.33 -2.31 5.66
N TYR A 205 -4.24 -1.29 6.50
CA TYR A 205 -5.02 -1.19 7.72
C TYR A 205 -5.91 0.04 7.66
N GLN A 206 -7.02 -0.01 8.40
CA GLN A 206 -7.93 1.09 8.65
C GLN A 206 -8.14 1.21 10.15
N TYR A 207 -8.47 2.39 10.65
CA TYR A 207 -8.74 2.57 12.07
C TYR A 207 -9.81 3.62 12.32
N VAL A 208 -10.49 3.45 13.45
CA VAL A 208 -11.55 4.31 13.95
C VAL A 208 -11.16 4.73 15.36
N TYR A 209 -11.28 6.03 15.63
CA TYR A 209 -11.19 6.61 16.97
C TYR A 209 -12.42 7.48 17.19
N THR A 210 -12.89 7.51 18.43
CA THR A 210 -14.23 8.00 18.76
C THR A 210 -14.20 9.19 19.69
N GLU A 211 -13.14 9.28 20.50
CA GLU A 211 -12.96 10.39 21.39
C GLU A 211 -12.63 11.66 20.60
N GLU A 212 -13.22 12.79 21.00
CA GLU A 212 -12.85 14.11 20.49
C GLU A 212 -11.33 14.27 20.67
N ILE A 213 -10.60 14.33 19.56
CA ILE A 213 -9.16 14.51 19.61
C ILE A 213 -8.88 15.84 20.31
N SER A 214 -8.47 15.77 21.56
CA SER A 214 -8.21 16.95 22.38
C SER A 214 -6.78 16.92 22.91
N GLY A 215 -6.09 18.05 22.80
CA GLY A 215 -4.69 18.14 23.23
C GLY A 215 -3.73 17.41 22.31
N THR A 216 -3.26 16.23 22.71
CA THR A 216 -2.13 15.52 22.06
C THR A 216 -2.54 14.37 21.14
N GLY A 217 -3.81 13.99 21.11
CA GLY A 217 -4.25 12.76 20.44
C GLY A 217 -5.31 12.00 21.24
N GLY A 218 -5.63 10.80 20.77
CA GLY A 218 -6.59 9.89 21.40
C GLY A 218 -6.31 8.42 21.07
N PRO A 219 -6.90 7.47 21.82
CA PRO A 219 -6.78 6.05 21.52
C PRO A 219 -7.54 5.71 20.23
N VAL A 220 -7.05 4.69 19.53
CA VAL A 220 -7.80 4.01 18.46
C VAL A 220 -8.74 2.99 19.11
N ASP A 221 -10.02 3.09 18.81
CA ASP A 221 -11.05 2.17 19.31
C ASP A 221 -11.09 0.87 18.49
N TYR A 222 -10.96 0.97 17.16
CA TYR A 222 -10.90 -0.20 16.28
C TYR A 222 -9.80 -0.05 15.23
N LEU A 223 -9.02 -1.11 15.05
CA LEU A 223 -8.07 -1.27 13.96
C LEU A 223 -8.48 -2.48 13.12
N TYR A 224 -8.74 -2.24 11.84
CA TYR A 224 -9.11 -3.25 10.85
C TYR A 224 -7.91 -3.53 9.95
N CYS A 225 -7.55 -4.78 9.80
CA CYS A 225 -6.65 -5.23 8.75
C CYS A 225 -7.50 -5.56 7.54
N VAL A 226 -7.14 -5.04 6.38
CA VAL A 226 -7.93 -5.15 5.15
C VAL A 226 -7.09 -5.64 3.98
N GLU A 227 -7.68 -6.49 3.17
CA GLU A 227 -7.11 -6.96 1.90
C GLU A 227 -8.03 -6.50 0.76
N ALA A 228 -7.45 -6.00 -0.33
CA ALA A 228 -8.24 -5.53 -1.45
C ALA A 228 -8.96 -6.71 -2.14
N ILE A 229 -10.16 -6.44 -2.65
CA ILE A 229 -10.95 -7.39 -3.42
C ILE A 229 -10.34 -7.48 -4.82
N ASP A 230 -10.10 -8.70 -5.28
CA ASP A 230 -9.60 -8.94 -6.63
C ASP A 230 -10.67 -8.66 -7.69
N LYS A 231 -10.84 -7.39 -8.03
CA LYS A 231 -11.85 -6.89 -8.95
C LYS A 231 -11.29 -5.74 -9.77
N GLU A 232 -11.60 -5.74 -11.06
CA GLU A 232 -11.31 -4.61 -11.94
C GLU A 232 -12.25 -3.44 -11.59
N ASP A 233 -11.65 -2.25 -11.44
CA ASP A 233 -12.39 -1.00 -11.31
C ASP A 233 -12.96 -0.52 -12.66
N ALA A 234 -13.59 0.67 -12.66
CA ALA A 234 -14.18 1.25 -13.87
C ALA A 234 -13.15 1.56 -14.97
N ASP A 235 -11.88 1.70 -14.60
CA ASP A 235 -10.75 1.97 -15.49
C ASP A 235 -10.07 0.67 -15.95
N GLY A 236 -10.50 -0.48 -15.45
CA GLY A 236 -9.92 -1.80 -15.72
C GLY A 236 -8.62 -2.08 -14.94
N GLY A 237 -8.36 -1.31 -13.88
CA GLY A 237 -7.24 -1.53 -12.96
C GLY A 237 -7.64 -2.49 -11.86
N ARG A 238 -6.70 -3.33 -11.40
CA ARG A 238 -6.86 -4.21 -10.25
C ARG A 238 -5.93 -3.77 -9.12
N PRO A 239 -6.36 -3.89 -7.84
CA PRO A 239 -5.55 -3.55 -6.67
C PRO A 239 -4.53 -4.65 -6.36
N VAL A 240 -3.69 -4.94 -7.34
CA VAL A 240 -2.61 -5.93 -7.27
C VAL A 240 -1.31 -5.16 -7.48
N THR A 241 -0.39 -5.31 -6.54
CA THR A 241 0.94 -4.68 -6.62
C THR A 241 1.64 -5.18 -7.89
N PRO A 242 2.19 -4.31 -8.76
CA PRO A 242 2.78 -4.73 -10.00
C PRO A 242 4.01 -5.63 -9.75
N ASP A 243 4.12 -6.73 -10.49
CA ASP A 243 5.32 -7.58 -10.53
C ASP A 243 5.97 -7.49 -11.92
N THR A 244 7.16 -8.05 -12.07
CA THR A 244 7.89 -8.13 -13.34
C THR A 244 6.98 -8.65 -14.47
N GLY A 245 6.86 -7.86 -15.54
CA GLY A 245 5.99 -8.11 -16.70
C GLY A 245 4.55 -7.60 -16.56
N SER A 246 4.18 -7.02 -15.42
CA SER A 246 2.88 -6.38 -15.23
C SER A 246 2.83 -5.02 -15.90
N CYS A 247 1.67 -4.64 -16.42
CA CYS A 247 1.45 -3.26 -16.86
C CYS A 247 0.74 -2.47 -15.76
N THR A 248 1.22 -1.27 -15.48
CA THR A 248 0.79 -0.42 -14.36
C THR A 248 0.62 1.03 -14.81
N ASP A 249 -0.04 1.82 -13.98
CA ASP A 249 0.01 3.28 -13.99
C ASP A 249 0.83 3.79 -12.79
N ASP A 250 0.76 5.09 -12.50
CA ASP A 250 1.40 5.72 -11.35
C ASP A 250 0.73 5.36 -10.00
N SER A 251 -0.36 4.59 -9.98
CA SER A 251 -1.12 4.23 -8.77
C SER A 251 -0.83 2.83 -8.24
N LEU A 252 0.14 2.12 -8.84
CA LEU A 252 0.48 0.72 -8.53
C LEU A 252 -0.64 -0.29 -8.80
N ARG A 253 -1.68 0.10 -9.54
CA ARG A 253 -2.70 -0.84 -10.00
C ARG A 253 -2.14 -1.65 -11.16
N THR A 254 -2.49 -2.93 -11.22
CA THR A 254 -2.14 -3.77 -12.36
C THR A 254 -3.28 -3.75 -13.38
N PHE A 255 -2.94 -3.64 -14.66
CA PHE A 255 -3.87 -3.61 -15.79
C PHE A 255 -3.55 -4.73 -16.79
N ASP A 256 -4.53 -5.07 -17.64
CA ASP A 256 -4.22 -5.70 -18.91
C ASP A 256 -3.37 -4.74 -19.76
N CYS A 257 -2.25 -5.21 -20.33
CA CYS A 257 -1.33 -4.36 -21.08
C CYS A 257 -1.94 -3.72 -22.34
N SER A 258 -3.07 -4.22 -22.84
CA SER A 258 -3.81 -3.59 -23.94
C SER A 258 -4.71 -2.42 -23.49
N ASN A 259 -4.85 -2.22 -22.18
CA ASN A 259 -5.58 -1.09 -21.62
C ASN A 259 -4.82 0.22 -21.88
N THR A 260 -5.51 1.23 -22.40
CA THR A 260 -4.91 2.54 -22.72
C THR A 260 -4.45 3.34 -21.50
N LEU A 261 -4.88 2.94 -20.30
CA LEU A 261 -4.44 3.54 -19.02
C LEU A 261 -3.23 2.82 -18.42
N ALA A 262 -2.85 1.66 -18.96
CA ALA A 262 -1.64 0.97 -18.55
C ALA A 262 -0.43 1.68 -19.19
N LEU A 263 0.15 2.65 -18.47
CA LEU A 263 1.17 3.55 -19.02
C LEU A 263 2.56 2.90 -19.06
N TYR A 264 2.85 2.00 -18.13
CA TYR A 264 4.19 1.45 -17.94
C TYR A 264 4.17 -0.07 -17.93
N LEU A 265 5.23 -0.67 -18.46
CA LEU A 265 5.57 -2.08 -18.27
C LEU A 265 6.63 -2.18 -17.18
N VAL A 266 6.39 -3.02 -16.17
CA VAL A 266 7.38 -3.30 -15.11
C VAL A 266 8.42 -4.27 -15.63
N ASP A 267 9.67 -3.83 -15.73
CA ASP A 267 10.76 -4.63 -16.30
C ASP A 267 11.46 -5.50 -15.26
N GLU A 268 11.60 -4.97 -14.03
CA GLU A 268 12.30 -5.62 -12.93
C GLU A 268 11.80 -5.07 -11.60
N VAL A 269 11.74 -5.91 -10.58
CA VAL A 269 11.33 -5.55 -9.21
C VAL A 269 12.34 -6.07 -8.20
N GLU A 270 12.66 -5.25 -7.20
CA GLU A 270 13.45 -5.62 -6.02
C GLU A 270 12.63 -5.31 -4.76
N THR A 271 12.59 -6.25 -3.83
CA THR A 271 11.95 -6.09 -2.52
C THR A 271 13.01 -5.92 -1.42
N TYR A 272 12.70 -5.11 -0.42
CA TYR A 272 13.60 -4.81 0.71
C TYR A 272 13.05 -5.40 2.01
N ASP A 273 13.81 -6.31 2.61
CA ASP A 273 13.56 -6.86 3.95
C ASP A 273 14.89 -6.91 4.76
N PRO A 274 15.06 -6.04 5.78
CA PRO A 274 14.10 -5.03 6.24
C PRO A 274 13.90 -3.90 5.21
N PRO A 275 12.78 -3.16 5.28
CA PRO A 275 12.54 -2.02 4.40
C PRO A 275 13.58 -0.91 4.65
N VAL A 276 13.83 -0.09 3.64
CA VAL A 276 14.90 0.94 3.67
C VAL A 276 14.34 2.34 3.86
N ASP A 277 15.11 3.19 4.54
CA ASP A 277 14.74 4.59 4.74
C ASP A 277 14.73 5.35 3.39
N GLU A 278 13.66 6.10 3.11
CA GLU A 278 13.50 6.82 1.84
C GLU A 278 14.66 7.78 1.57
N ALA A 279 15.20 8.46 2.59
CA ALA A 279 16.31 9.40 2.41
C ALA A 279 17.64 8.68 2.09
N SER A 280 17.73 7.38 2.37
CA SER A 280 18.88 6.54 2.01
C SER A 280 18.72 5.84 0.65
N PHE A 281 17.52 5.84 0.07
CA PHE A 281 17.23 5.19 -1.19
C PHE A 281 17.80 5.99 -2.37
N ASP A 282 18.63 5.34 -3.20
CA ASP A 282 19.19 5.93 -4.42
C ASP A 282 18.56 5.30 -5.67
N SER A 283 17.56 6.01 -6.21
CA SER A 283 16.85 5.62 -7.45
C SER A 283 17.75 5.47 -8.67
N THR A 284 18.94 6.07 -8.67
CA THR A 284 19.86 6.01 -9.82
C THR A 284 20.74 4.77 -9.83
N THR A 285 20.89 4.10 -8.68
CA THR A 285 21.74 2.90 -8.55
C THR A 285 20.98 1.66 -8.12
N ALA A 286 19.78 1.81 -7.54
CA ALA A 286 18.85 0.70 -7.30
C ALA A 286 18.61 -0.12 -8.58
N LEU A 287 18.45 -1.44 -8.44
CA LEU A 287 18.29 -2.36 -9.58
C LEU A 287 19.40 -2.21 -10.65
N GLY A 288 20.63 -1.90 -10.23
CA GLY A 288 21.76 -1.70 -11.14
C GLY A 288 21.60 -0.49 -12.08
N GLY A 289 20.73 0.47 -11.73
CA GLY A 289 20.41 1.65 -12.54
C GLY A 289 19.43 1.38 -13.69
N CYS A 290 18.64 0.30 -13.60
CA CYS A 290 17.58 -0.02 -14.56
C CYS A 290 18.05 -0.07 -16.03
N PRO A 291 19.05 -0.90 -16.38
CA PRO A 291 19.73 -0.83 -17.69
C PRO A 291 18.86 -1.20 -18.90
N ASN A 292 17.72 -1.87 -18.68
CA ASN A 292 16.80 -2.31 -19.72
C ASN A 292 15.49 -1.50 -19.73
N SER A 293 15.44 -0.40 -18.99
CA SER A 293 14.22 0.37 -18.77
C SER A 293 14.35 1.80 -19.25
N ASP A 294 13.23 2.43 -19.55
CA ASP A 294 13.21 3.85 -19.95
C ASP A 294 13.38 4.79 -18.75
N TYR A 295 13.04 4.32 -17.54
CA TYR A 295 13.05 5.11 -16.30
C TYR A 295 14.01 4.57 -15.24
N TYR A 296 14.39 5.45 -14.31
CA TYR A 296 15.06 5.08 -13.07
C TYR A 296 14.12 4.30 -12.14
N ALA A 297 14.70 3.61 -11.14
CA ALA A 297 13.93 2.82 -10.20
C ALA A 297 12.92 3.70 -9.45
N THR A 298 11.65 3.32 -9.49
CA THR A 298 10.57 3.94 -8.74
C THR A 298 10.47 3.25 -7.37
N PRO A 299 10.77 3.95 -6.25
CA PRO A 299 10.53 3.38 -4.94
C PRO A 299 9.03 3.31 -4.64
N VAL A 300 8.64 2.29 -3.90
CA VAL A 300 7.29 2.11 -3.39
C VAL A 300 7.35 2.06 -1.88
N THR A 301 6.71 3.05 -1.28
CA THR A 301 6.79 3.36 0.14
C THR A 301 5.54 2.86 0.88
N GLY A 302 5.72 2.32 2.08
CA GLY A 302 4.63 1.94 2.97
C GLY A 302 4.01 3.15 3.69
N GLY A 303 3.00 2.90 4.52
CA GLY A 303 2.37 3.94 5.35
C GLY A 303 3.28 4.51 6.44
N ASP A 304 4.39 3.83 6.74
CA ASP A 304 5.42 4.24 7.70
C ASP A 304 6.55 5.09 7.09
N GLY A 305 6.49 5.37 5.78
CA GLY A 305 7.50 6.13 5.07
C GLY A 305 8.75 5.33 4.69
N LEU A 306 8.76 4.00 4.86
CA LEU A 306 9.86 3.15 4.45
C LEU A 306 9.63 2.55 3.07
N VAL A 307 10.71 2.35 2.30
CA VAL A 307 10.67 1.76 0.97
C VAL A 307 10.70 0.23 1.11
N TYR A 308 9.61 -0.41 0.67
CA TYR A 308 9.43 -1.87 0.73
C TYR A 308 9.83 -2.57 -0.55
N LEU A 309 9.68 -1.89 -1.68
CA LEU A 309 10.13 -2.38 -2.97
C LEU A 309 10.50 -1.21 -3.86
N ALA A 310 11.24 -1.51 -4.92
CA ALA A 310 11.43 -0.61 -6.04
C ALA A 310 11.28 -1.40 -7.34
N TYR A 311 10.87 -0.70 -8.40
CA TYR A 311 10.77 -1.32 -9.71
C TYR A 311 11.32 -0.42 -10.82
N CYS A 312 11.90 -1.06 -11.84
CA CYS A 312 12.23 -0.41 -13.09
C CYS A 312 11.06 -0.55 -14.06
N SER A 313 10.83 0.46 -14.88
CA SER A 313 9.73 0.43 -15.85
C SER A 313 10.08 1.12 -17.17
N SER A 314 9.35 0.71 -18.21
CA SER A 314 9.42 1.27 -19.56
C SER A 314 8.05 1.76 -20.02
N ASP A 315 8.02 2.58 -21.05
CA ASP A 315 6.76 2.97 -21.70
C ASP A 315 6.03 1.72 -22.24
N ASN A 316 4.75 1.57 -21.93
CA ASN A 316 3.92 0.52 -22.52
C ASN A 316 3.44 0.96 -23.92
N VAL A 317 4.06 0.41 -24.97
CA VAL A 317 3.88 0.83 -26.39
C VAL A 317 3.12 -0.18 -27.26
#